data_AF-A0A4R0KST7-F1
#
_entry.id   AF-A0A4R0KST7-F1
#
_cell.length_a   1.000
_cell.length_b   1.000
_cell.length_c   1.000
_cell.angle_alpha   90.00
_cell.angle_beta   90.00
_cell.angle_gamma   90.00
#
_symmetry.space_group_name_H-M   'P 1'
#
loop_
_entity.id
_entity.type
_entity.pdbx_description
1 polymer ?
#
loop_
_entity_poly.entity_id
_entity_poly.type
_entity_poly.pdbx_seq_one_letter_code
_entity_poly.pdbx_strand_id
1 'polypeptide(L)'
;MTAEVNEPELPAPQPREVLTATRLRRWSEAALLLIGALGLICLAYPTFVLLEYLPQVDPRQVGPVYVGRPGGIDPRWIINALISGLLLILVTGLPVRRPTGTGSLPGAVAQGLGGLAVGFWALVGATILSLHLNEPCTYASCWPMHEQTAATLAPGALTAIAMIVMACLVNRLAWWIRALVPVVVWLGTVLIQHAVWTSYLLDIFQGPPR
;
A
#
# COMPACT_ATOMS: atom_id res chain seq x y z
N MET A 1 15.91 62.24 39.08
CA MET A 1 15.94 62.11 37.61
C MET A 1 16.45 60.73 37.28
N THR A 2 15.54 59.78 37.03
CA THR A 2 15.84 58.44 36.54
C THR A 2 14.99 58.26 35.29
N ALA A 3 15.66 58.05 34.15
CA ALA A 3 15.05 57.96 32.85
C ALA A 3 14.35 56.60 32.69
N GLU A 4 13.05 56.62 32.36
CA GLU A 4 12.31 55.46 31.88
C GLU A 4 12.82 55.09 30.48
N VAL A 5 13.40 53.89 30.36
CA VAL A 5 13.73 53.28 29.08
C VAL A 5 12.45 52.67 28.53
N ASN A 6 11.90 53.30 27.50
CA ASN A 6 10.71 52.83 26.81
C ASN A 6 11.10 51.63 25.93
N GLU A 7 10.71 50.41 26.30
CA GLU A 7 10.90 49.23 25.47
C GLU A 7 9.97 49.28 24.25
N PRO A 8 10.46 49.03 23.03
CA PRO A 8 9.62 49.05 21.84
C PRO A 8 8.66 47.85 21.85
N GLU A 9 7.36 48.12 21.97
CA GLU A 9 6.29 47.14 21.77
C GLU A 9 6.43 46.50 20.39
N LEU A 10 6.77 45.20 20.37
CA LEU A 10 6.78 44.42 19.13
C LEU A 10 5.35 44.32 18.60
N PRO A 11 5.08 44.67 17.32
CA PRO A 11 3.73 44.66 16.79
C PRO A 11 3.18 43.24 16.76
N ALA A 12 2.01 43.05 17.38
CA ALA A 12 1.29 41.78 17.33
C ALA A 12 0.96 41.41 15.87
N PRO A 13 1.16 40.15 15.45
CA PRO A 13 0.90 39.74 14.08
C PRO A 13 -0.56 39.96 13.70
N GLN A 14 -0.79 40.60 12.55
CA GLN A 14 -2.11 41.01 12.08
C GLN A 14 -3.02 39.79 11.80
N PRO A 15 -4.31 39.82 12.16
CA PRO A 15 -5.23 38.68 12.10
C PRO A 15 -5.47 38.12 10.68
N ARG A 16 -5.16 38.90 9.63
CA ARG A 16 -5.30 38.46 8.22
C ARG A 16 -4.27 37.40 7.80
N GLU A 17 -3.04 37.44 8.33
CA GLU A 17 -1.99 36.47 7.97
C GLU A 17 -2.24 35.09 8.59
N VAL A 18 -2.87 35.04 9.77
CA VAL A 18 -3.20 33.79 10.48
C VAL A 18 -4.32 33.02 9.78
N LEU A 19 -5.27 33.73 9.16
CA LEU A 19 -6.44 33.16 8.47
C LEU A 19 -6.10 32.57 7.09
N THR A 20 -5.15 33.16 6.36
CA THR A 20 -4.72 32.64 5.05
C THR A 20 -3.84 31.40 5.18
N ALA A 21 -2.93 31.37 6.15
CA ALA A 21 -2.07 30.22 6.43
C ALA A 21 -2.87 28.96 6.82
N THR A 22 -3.96 29.12 7.56
CA THR A 22 -4.85 28.01 7.97
C THR A 22 -5.70 27.48 6.82
N ARG A 23 -6.15 28.35 5.91
CA ARG A 23 -6.92 27.96 4.72
C ARG A 23 -6.04 27.22 3.71
N LEU A 24 -4.86 27.76 3.40
CA LEU A 24 -3.91 27.14 2.46
C LEU A 24 -3.47 25.74 2.92
N ARG A 25 -3.28 25.59 4.24
CA ARG A 25 -2.95 24.32 4.88
C ARG A 25 -4.08 23.29 4.79
N ARG A 26 -5.33 23.69 4.97
CA ARG A 26 -6.48 22.78 4.78
C ARG A 26 -6.61 22.31 3.34
N TRP A 27 -6.35 23.18 2.37
CA TRP A 27 -6.40 22.81 0.96
C TRP A 27 -5.25 21.88 0.56
N SER A 28 -4.04 22.06 1.10
CA SER A 28 -2.95 21.12 0.86
C SER A 28 -3.18 19.77 1.54
N GLU A 29 -3.77 19.76 2.74
CA GLU A 29 -4.18 18.52 3.42
C GLU A 29 -5.30 17.79 2.65
N ALA A 30 -6.31 18.51 2.16
CA ALA A 30 -7.37 17.93 1.33
C ALA A 30 -6.85 17.43 -0.03
N ALA A 31 -5.94 18.15 -0.67
CA ALA A 31 -5.30 17.72 -1.91
C ALA A 31 -4.43 16.48 -1.68
N LEU A 32 -3.70 16.41 -0.56
CA LEU A 32 -2.93 15.22 -0.18
C LEU A 32 -3.82 14.01 0.11
N LEU A 33 -4.99 14.22 0.74
CA LEU A 33 -5.98 13.16 0.94
C LEU A 33 -6.61 12.70 -0.38
N LEU A 34 -6.91 13.63 -1.29
CA LEU A 34 -7.46 13.32 -2.61
C LEU A 34 -6.43 12.60 -3.50
N ILE A 35 -5.17 13.04 -3.48
CA ILE A 35 -4.04 12.40 -4.16
C ILE A 35 -3.74 11.05 -3.52
N GLY A 36 -3.87 10.92 -2.19
CA GLY A 36 -3.82 9.64 -1.51
C GLY A 36 -4.93 8.70 -1.98
N ALA A 37 -6.17 9.18 -2.09
CA ALA A 37 -7.33 8.41 -2.57
C ALA A 37 -7.23 8.02 -4.05
N LEU A 38 -6.73 8.91 -4.92
CA LEU A 38 -6.45 8.62 -6.33
C LEU A 38 -5.24 7.70 -6.50
N GLY A 39 -4.18 7.94 -5.72
CA GLY A 39 -3.00 7.09 -5.64
C GLY A 39 -3.33 5.67 -5.15
N LEU A 40 -4.39 5.52 -4.35
CA LEU A 40 -4.92 4.22 -3.92
C LEU A 40 -5.57 3.43 -5.04
N ILE A 41 -6.27 4.09 -5.99
CA ILE A 41 -6.73 3.45 -7.23
C ILE A 41 -5.50 3.06 -8.09
N CYS A 42 -4.48 3.90 -8.12
CA CYS A 42 -3.21 3.61 -8.79
C CYS A 42 -2.34 2.55 -8.09
N LEU A 43 -2.67 2.10 -6.86
CA LEU A 43 -1.98 1.01 -6.16
C LEU A 43 -2.60 -0.36 -6.49
N ALA A 44 -3.90 -0.39 -6.78
CA ALA A 44 -4.58 -1.59 -7.25
C ALA A 44 -3.99 -2.06 -8.58
N TYR A 45 -3.82 -1.15 -9.55
CA TYR A 45 -3.35 -1.50 -10.89
C TYR A 45 -1.97 -2.18 -10.92
N PRO A 46 -0.91 -1.67 -10.28
CA PRO A 46 0.38 -2.35 -10.20
C PRO A 46 0.31 -3.68 -9.46
N THR A 47 -0.51 -3.78 -8.41
CA THR A 47 -0.71 -5.05 -7.69
C THR A 47 -1.33 -6.09 -8.61
N PHE A 48 -2.36 -5.72 -9.38
CA PHE A 48 -2.94 -6.57 -10.42
C PHE A 48 -1.91 -6.94 -11.49
N VAL A 49 -1.14 -5.97 -11.99
CA VAL A 49 -0.12 -6.25 -13.00
C VAL A 49 0.94 -7.20 -12.46
N LEU A 50 1.31 -7.13 -11.18
CA LEU A 50 2.25 -8.07 -10.57
C LEU A 50 1.65 -9.46 -10.37
N LEU A 51 0.34 -9.55 -10.08
CA LEU A 51 -0.38 -10.82 -10.04
C LEU A 51 -0.43 -11.49 -11.42
N GLU A 52 -0.42 -10.75 -12.53
CA GLU A 52 -0.35 -11.32 -13.89
C GLU A 52 0.94 -12.12 -14.15
N TYR A 53 2.01 -11.87 -13.39
CA TYR A 53 3.28 -12.61 -13.47
C TYR A 53 3.26 -13.91 -12.65
N LEU A 54 2.24 -14.12 -11.82
CA LEU A 54 2.08 -15.35 -11.05
C LEU A 54 1.20 -16.32 -11.86
N PRO A 55 1.75 -17.42 -12.40
CA PRO A 55 0.95 -18.43 -13.09
C PRO A 55 -0.10 -19.00 -12.13
N GLN A 56 -1.37 -18.90 -12.47
CA GLN A 56 -2.48 -19.43 -11.66
C GLN A 56 -2.92 -20.79 -12.22
N VAL A 57 -3.34 -21.73 -11.39
CA VAL A 57 -3.95 -22.99 -11.85
C VAL A 57 -5.43 -22.75 -12.13
N ASP A 58 -5.92 -23.16 -13.30
CA ASP A 58 -7.34 -23.06 -13.65
C ASP A 58 -8.17 -24.14 -12.89
N PRO A 59 -9.07 -23.77 -11.96
CA PRO A 59 -9.91 -24.75 -11.25
C PRO A 59 -10.94 -25.46 -12.16
N ARG A 60 -11.11 -24.99 -13.40
CA ARG A 60 -12.05 -25.54 -14.39
C ARG A 60 -11.47 -26.71 -15.18
N GLN A 61 -10.16 -26.96 -15.12
CA GLN A 61 -9.51 -27.95 -15.95
C GLN A 61 -8.77 -28.99 -15.11
N VAL A 62 -8.82 -30.25 -15.53
CA VAL A 62 -8.06 -31.33 -14.90
C VAL A 62 -6.68 -31.40 -15.54
N GLY A 63 -5.65 -31.03 -14.77
CA GLY A 63 -4.26 -31.02 -15.21
C GLY A 63 -3.58 -29.64 -15.07
N PRO A 64 -2.28 -29.54 -15.39
CA PRO A 64 -1.51 -28.30 -15.22
C PRO A 64 -1.83 -27.30 -16.33
N VAL A 65 -3.03 -26.75 -16.30
CA VAL A 65 -3.42 -25.64 -17.18
C VAL A 65 -3.27 -24.35 -16.39
N TYR A 66 -2.26 -23.58 -16.79
CA TYR A 66 -1.90 -22.34 -16.14
C TYR A 66 -2.56 -21.15 -16.85
N VAL A 67 -3.23 -20.29 -16.08
CA VAL A 67 -3.75 -18.99 -16.51
C VAL A 67 -2.76 -17.92 -16.08
N GLY A 68 -2.47 -16.96 -16.97
CA GLY A 68 -1.45 -15.95 -16.73
C GLY A 68 -0.10 -16.32 -17.34
N ARG A 69 0.78 -15.33 -17.47
CA ARG A 69 2.07 -15.52 -18.14
C ARG A 69 3.09 -15.91 -17.07
N PRO A 70 3.77 -17.06 -17.16
CA PRO A 70 4.94 -17.35 -16.34
C PRO A 70 6.07 -16.42 -16.81
N GLY A 71 5.98 -15.16 -16.43
CA GLY A 71 6.92 -14.12 -16.78
C GLY A 71 8.00 -14.08 -15.71
N GLY A 72 9.26 -14.24 -16.10
CA GLY A 72 10.35 -13.85 -15.23
C GLY A 72 10.30 -12.36 -14.90
N ILE A 73 11.11 -11.93 -13.94
CA ILE A 73 11.27 -10.52 -13.60
C ILE A 73 11.81 -9.78 -14.84
N ASP A 74 10.96 -9.00 -15.50
CA ASP A 74 11.27 -8.22 -16.68
C ASP A 74 11.29 -6.71 -16.36
N PRO A 75 11.74 -5.83 -17.28
CA PRO A 75 11.79 -4.40 -17.01
C PRO A 75 10.43 -3.79 -16.67
N ARG A 76 9.32 -4.34 -17.21
CA ARG A 76 7.96 -3.88 -16.90
C ARG A 76 7.59 -4.18 -15.44
N TRP A 77 7.91 -5.38 -14.96
CA TRP A 77 7.74 -5.76 -13.56
C TRP A 77 8.50 -4.79 -12.64
N ILE A 78 9.76 -4.49 -12.97
CA ILE A 78 10.61 -3.57 -12.17
C ILE A 78 10.00 -2.16 -12.15
N ILE A 79 9.57 -1.64 -13.30
CA ILE A 79 8.93 -0.32 -13.38
C ILE A 79 7.67 -0.26 -12.52
N ASN A 80 6.81 -1.28 -12.59
CA ASN A 80 5.59 -1.34 -11.77
C ASN A 80 5.89 -1.45 -10.28
N ALA A 81 6.93 -2.21 -9.90
CA ALA A 81 7.39 -2.30 -8.52
C ALA A 81 7.89 -0.94 -7.99
N LEU A 82 8.65 -0.20 -8.81
CA LEU A 82 9.12 1.15 -8.45
C LEU A 82 7.96 2.14 -8.31
N ILE A 83 7.01 2.14 -9.24
CA ILE A 83 5.80 2.98 -9.17
C ILE A 83 5.03 2.67 -7.88
N SER A 84 4.82 1.39 -7.57
CA SER A 84 4.14 0.96 -6.34
C SER A 84 4.87 1.42 -5.08
N GLY A 85 6.19 1.25 -5.03
CA GLY A 85 7.01 1.71 -3.92
C GLY A 85 6.92 3.22 -3.70
N LEU A 86 6.97 4.00 -4.79
CA LEU A 86 6.80 5.46 -4.73
C LEU A 86 5.39 5.85 -4.25
N LEU A 87 4.35 5.16 -4.70
CA LEU A 87 2.98 5.38 -4.24
C LEU A 87 2.83 5.06 -2.74
N LEU A 88 3.39 3.96 -2.26
CA LEU A 88 3.39 3.62 -0.84
C LEU A 88 4.08 4.72 0.00
N ILE A 89 5.23 5.23 -0.46
CA ILE A 89 5.91 6.37 0.19
C ILE A 89 5.02 7.60 0.20
N LEU A 90 4.39 7.93 -0.92
CA LEU A 90 3.51 9.10 -1.04
C LEU A 90 2.34 9.03 -0.05
N VAL A 91 1.75 7.84 0.11
CA VAL A 91 0.63 7.60 1.04
C VAL A 91 1.03 7.75 2.51
N THR A 92 2.31 7.53 2.85
CA THR A 92 2.81 7.81 4.22
C THR A 92 2.88 9.30 4.56
N GLY A 93 2.63 10.18 3.59
CA GLY A 93 2.58 11.64 3.73
C GLY A 93 3.97 12.28 3.80
N LEU A 94 4.11 13.53 3.34
CA LEU A 94 5.40 14.24 3.35
C LEU A 94 5.68 14.92 4.70
N PRO A 95 6.95 14.98 5.15
CA PRO A 95 7.31 15.69 6.37
C PRO A 95 7.19 17.21 6.16
N VAL A 96 6.34 17.88 6.93
CA VAL A 96 6.04 19.32 6.76
C VAL A 96 7.14 20.24 7.31
N ARG A 97 8.02 19.75 8.21
CA ARG A 97 9.02 20.62 8.88
C ARG A 97 10.43 20.04 8.96
N ARG A 98 10.63 18.75 9.21
CA ARG A 98 11.95 18.09 9.22
C ARG A 98 11.84 16.59 8.88
N PRO A 99 12.75 16.02 8.07
CA PRO A 99 12.77 14.58 7.76
C PRO A 99 13.11 13.70 8.98
N THR A 100 13.75 14.28 10.01
CA THR A 100 14.06 13.64 11.30
C THR A 100 13.05 13.95 12.41
N GLY A 101 12.01 14.75 12.12
CA GLY A 101 11.03 15.16 13.11
C GLY A 101 10.11 14.01 13.55
N THR A 102 9.72 14.02 14.82
CA THR A 102 8.59 13.24 15.33
C THR A 102 7.37 13.50 14.46
N GLY A 103 6.67 12.45 14.06
CA GLY A 103 5.64 12.55 13.02
C GLY A 103 4.45 13.43 13.43
N SER A 104 3.68 13.85 12.43
CA SER A 104 2.49 14.66 12.63
C SER A 104 1.24 13.78 12.74
N LEU A 105 0.28 14.16 13.57
CA LEU A 105 -1.02 13.46 13.69
C LEU A 105 -1.70 13.29 12.31
N PRO A 106 -1.75 14.31 11.42
CA PRO A 106 -2.32 14.14 10.08
C PRO A 106 -1.58 13.09 9.24
N GLY A 107 -0.25 13.01 9.36
CA GLY A 107 0.55 12.00 8.66
C GLY A 107 0.27 10.58 9.16
N ALA A 108 0.06 10.40 10.46
CA ALA A 108 -0.37 9.11 11.01
C ALA A 108 -1.75 8.69 10.50
N VAL A 109 -2.71 9.62 10.47
CA VAL A 109 -4.06 9.36 9.97
C VAL A 109 -4.01 9.01 8.49
N ALA A 110 -3.28 9.76 7.67
CA ALA A 110 -3.10 9.46 6.25
C ALA A 110 -2.46 8.08 6.03
N GLN A 111 -1.41 7.76 6.78
CA GLN A 111 -0.74 6.46 6.71
C GLN A 111 -1.67 5.30 7.13
N GLY A 112 -2.46 5.47 8.19
CA GLY A 112 -3.43 4.48 8.66
C GLY A 112 -4.56 4.24 7.66
N LEU A 113 -5.15 5.32 7.12
CA LEU A 113 -6.15 5.24 6.05
C LEU A 113 -5.56 4.60 4.78
N GLY A 114 -4.31 4.92 4.46
CA GLY A 114 -3.54 4.27 3.41
C GLY A 114 -3.44 2.76 3.60
N GLY A 115 -3.09 2.32 4.81
CA GLY A 115 -3.04 0.89 5.15
C GLY A 115 -4.39 0.20 4.98
N LEU A 116 -5.47 0.80 5.47
CA LEU A 116 -6.83 0.26 5.30
C LEU A 116 -7.21 0.13 3.82
N ALA A 117 -6.89 1.13 3.02
CA ALA A 117 -7.24 1.13 1.61
C ALA A 117 -6.37 0.15 0.80
N VAL A 118 -5.09 -0.04 1.14
CA VAL A 118 -4.26 -1.12 0.58
C VAL A 118 -4.87 -2.49 0.89
N GLY A 119 -5.31 -2.72 2.14
CA GLY A 119 -5.98 -3.96 2.54
C GLY A 119 -7.29 -4.19 1.80
N PHE A 120 -8.11 -3.13 1.65
CA PHE A 120 -9.34 -3.17 0.86
C PHE A 120 -9.08 -3.53 -0.60
N TRP A 121 -8.10 -2.89 -1.25
CA TRP A 121 -7.79 -3.17 -2.66
C TRP A 121 -7.19 -4.56 -2.87
N ALA A 122 -6.41 -5.07 -1.92
CA ALA A 122 -5.97 -6.47 -1.95
C ALA A 122 -7.19 -7.42 -1.96
N LEU A 123 -8.17 -7.17 -1.07
CA LEU A 123 -9.42 -7.94 -1.02
C LEU A 123 -10.24 -7.84 -2.31
N VAL A 124 -10.37 -6.64 -2.87
CA VAL A 124 -11.04 -6.43 -4.15
C VAL A 124 -10.32 -7.17 -5.28
N GLY A 125 -8.99 -7.15 -5.30
CA GLY A 125 -8.19 -7.87 -6.29
C GLY A 125 -8.42 -9.37 -6.26
N ALA A 126 -8.39 -9.93 -5.05
CA ALA A 126 -8.65 -11.34 -4.81
C ALA A 126 -10.09 -11.75 -5.20
N THR A 127 -11.09 -10.91 -4.87
CA THR A 127 -12.49 -11.18 -5.23
C THR A 127 -12.77 -11.02 -6.72
N ILE A 128 -12.14 -10.07 -7.43
CA ILE A 128 -12.27 -9.95 -8.90
C ILE A 128 -11.68 -11.18 -9.59
N LEU A 129 -10.50 -11.64 -9.15
CA LEU A 129 -9.93 -12.91 -9.61
C LEU A 129 -10.92 -14.05 -9.33
N SER A 130 -11.60 -13.99 -8.17
CA SER A 130 -12.60 -14.99 -7.83
C SER A 130 -13.79 -15.06 -8.77
N LEU A 131 -14.36 -13.90 -9.06
CA LEU A 131 -15.51 -13.76 -9.95
C LEU A 131 -15.20 -14.17 -11.38
N HIS A 132 -13.97 -13.96 -11.84
CA HIS A 132 -13.56 -14.36 -13.19
C HIS A 132 -13.57 -15.89 -13.38
N LEU A 133 -13.45 -16.65 -12.29
CA LEU A 133 -13.34 -18.12 -12.31
C LEU A 133 -14.65 -18.85 -11.91
N ASN A 134 -15.76 -18.13 -11.66
CA ASN A 134 -17.07 -18.61 -11.16
C ASN A 134 -17.91 -19.56 -12.07
N GLU A 135 -17.30 -20.32 -12.96
CA GLU A 135 -17.98 -21.40 -13.70
C GLU A 135 -17.92 -22.73 -12.93
N PRO A 136 -18.67 -23.79 -13.33
CA PRO A 136 -18.65 -25.07 -12.62
C PRO A 136 -17.22 -25.62 -12.50
N CYS A 137 -16.73 -25.66 -11.26
CA CYS A 137 -15.43 -26.22 -10.91
C CYS A 137 -15.43 -27.74 -11.07
N THR A 138 -14.25 -28.31 -11.36
CA THR A 138 -14.09 -29.76 -11.53
C THR A 138 -14.01 -30.53 -10.20
N TYR A 139 -13.49 -29.90 -9.14
CA TYR A 139 -13.31 -30.52 -7.83
C TYR A 139 -14.41 -30.12 -6.83
N ALA A 140 -14.73 -31.03 -5.90
CA ALA A 140 -15.45 -30.68 -4.68
C ALA A 140 -14.69 -29.55 -3.96
N SER A 141 -15.41 -28.54 -3.47
CA SER A 141 -14.87 -27.29 -2.90
C SER A 141 -14.06 -26.37 -3.84
N CYS A 142 -14.12 -26.55 -5.17
CA CYS A 142 -13.46 -25.67 -6.14
C CYS A 142 -11.94 -25.52 -5.92
N TRP A 143 -11.25 -26.54 -5.40
CA TRP A 143 -9.79 -26.47 -5.28
C TRP A 143 -9.12 -26.11 -6.62
N PRO A 144 -8.08 -25.25 -6.65
CA PRO A 144 -7.39 -24.51 -5.57
C PRO A 144 -7.88 -23.05 -5.40
N MET A 145 -9.15 -22.78 -5.68
CA MET A 145 -9.67 -21.42 -5.85
C MET A 145 -9.50 -20.54 -4.61
N HIS A 146 -9.94 -21.02 -3.45
CA HIS A 146 -9.90 -20.26 -2.21
C HIS A 146 -8.46 -20.09 -1.70
N GLU A 147 -7.62 -21.08 -1.96
CA GLU A 147 -6.22 -21.14 -1.53
C GLU A 147 -5.35 -20.21 -2.38
N GLN A 148 -5.54 -20.17 -3.70
CA GLN A 148 -4.89 -19.18 -4.58
C GLN A 148 -5.35 -17.76 -4.21
N THR A 149 -6.65 -17.58 -3.95
CA THR A 149 -7.20 -16.29 -3.52
C THR A 149 -6.61 -15.84 -2.18
N ALA A 150 -6.46 -16.74 -1.22
CA ALA A 150 -5.84 -16.43 0.07
C ALA A 150 -4.34 -16.14 -0.06
N ALA A 151 -3.62 -16.92 -0.87
CA ALA A 151 -2.19 -16.73 -1.09
C ALA A 151 -1.87 -15.42 -1.83
N THR A 152 -2.72 -15.00 -2.76
CA THR A 152 -2.56 -13.72 -3.48
C THR A 152 -2.78 -12.49 -2.60
N LEU A 153 -3.57 -12.62 -1.52
CA LEU A 153 -3.81 -11.54 -0.55
C LEU A 153 -2.61 -11.20 0.33
N ALA A 154 -1.68 -12.14 0.53
CA ALA A 154 -0.67 -12.04 1.57
C ALA A 154 0.20 -10.76 1.50
N PRO A 155 0.75 -10.34 0.34
CA PRO A 155 1.57 -9.12 0.28
C PRO A 155 0.78 -7.86 0.62
N GLY A 156 -0.45 -7.75 0.12
CA GLY A 156 -1.32 -6.61 0.39
C GLY A 156 -1.72 -6.53 1.86
N ALA A 157 -2.13 -7.65 2.46
CA ALA A 157 -2.50 -7.73 3.86
C ALA A 157 -1.33 -7.39 4.80
N LEU A 158 -0.14 -7.95 4.54
CA LEU A 158 1.05 -7.67 5.35
C LEU A 158 1.49 -6.20 5.23
N THR A 159 1.39 -5.63 4.03
CA THR A 159 1.68 -4.21 3.80
C THR A 159 0.69 -3.31 4.54
N ALA A 160 -0.61 -3.62 4.48
CA ALA A 160 -1.65 -2.90 5.21
C ALA A 160 -1.38 -2.91 6.72
N ILE A 161 -1.05 -4.08 7.29
CA ILE A 161 -0.68 -4.22 8.70
C ILE A 161 0.56 -3.37 9.01
N ALA A 162 1.61 -3.45 8.19
CA ALA A 162 2.83 -2.66 8.38
C ALA A 162 2.54 -1.16 8.38
N MET A 163 1.68 -0.67 7.47
CA MET A 163 1.29 0.74 7.44
C MET A 163 0.52 1.15 8.70
N ILE A 164 -0.43 0.34 9.17
CA ILE A 164 -1.21 0.62 10.38
C ILE A 164 -0.29 0.64 11.61
N VAL A 165 0.60 -0.34 11.74
CA VAL A 165 1.58 -0.39 12.84
C VAL A 165 2.50 0.84 12.82
N MET A 166 2.99 1.22 11.64
CA MET A 166 3.84 2.40 11.50
C MET A 166 3.09 3.71 11.78
N ALA A 167 1.79 3.79 11.48
CA ALA A 167 0.95 4.91 11.86
C ALA A 167 0.83 5.05 13.39
N CYS A 168 0.71 3.94 14.12
CA CYS A 168 0.70 3.95 15.59
C CYS A 168 2.05 4.38 16.20
N LEU A 169 3.15 4.20 15.47
CA LEU A 169 4.52 4.53 15.89
C LEU A 169 4.96 5.94 15.46
N VAL A 170 4.04 6.81 15.05
CA VAL A 170 4.31 8.16 14.53
C VAL A 170 5.22 9.01 15.43
N ASN A 171 5.10 8.88 16.75
CA ASN A 171 5.87 9.65 17.72
C ASN A 171 7.20 8.99 18.11
N ARG A 172 7.41 7.70 17.76
CA ARG A 172 8.58 6.92 18.17
C ARG A 172 9.60 6.75 17.05
N LEU A 173 9.17 6.77 15.80
CA LEU A 173 10.01 6.49 14.65
C LEU A 173 10.13 7.70 13.73
N ALA A 174 11.33 7.90 13.20
CA ALA A 174 11.59 8.88 12.16
C ALA A 174 10.71 8.61 10.93
N TRP A 175 10.34 9.68 10.23
CA TRP A 175 9.46 9.59 9.07
C TRP A 175 9.99 8.63 7.99
N TRP A 176 11.28 8.70 7.66
CA TRP A 176 11.88 7.85 6.62
C TRP A 176 11.76 6.35 6.93
N ILE A 177 11.82 5.96 8.21
CA ILE A 177 11.62 4.56 8.62
C ILE A 177 10.17 4.16 8.36
N ARG A 178 9.22 5.00 8.77
CA ARG A 178 7.78 4.74 8.58
C ARG A 178 7.38 4.69 7.11
N ALA A 179 8.09 5.41 6.24
CA ALA A 179 7.90 5.41 4.79
C ALA A 179 8.53 4.17 4.13
N LEU A 180 9.76 3.81 4.51
CA LEU A 180 10.48 2.70 3.88
C LEU A 180 9.99 1.32 4.34
N VAL A 181 9.58 1.15 5.59
CA VAL A 181 9.18 -0.18 6.10
C VAL A 181 8.03 -0.79 5.30
N PRO A 182 6.90 -0.10 5.03
CA PRO A 182 5.85 -0.65 4.18
C PRO A 182 6.33 -1.05 2.78
N VAL A 183 7.23 -0.26 2.17
CA VAL A 183 7.80 -0.58 0.86
C VAL A 183 8.65 -1.85 0.92
N VAL A 184 9.51 -1.98 1.93
CA VAL A 184 10.38 -3.14 2.11
C VAL A 184 9.55 -4.39 2.42
N VAL A 185 8.53 -4.28 3.27
CA VAL A 185 7.59 -5.38 3.56
C VAL A 185 6.87 -5.80 2.30
N TRP A 186 6.32 -4.86 1.55
CA TRP A 186 5.62 -5.16 0.29
C TRP A 186 6.54 -5.81 -0.74
N LEU A 187 7.70 -5.21 -1.03
CA LEU A 187 8.63 -5.73 -2.04
C LEU A 187 9.18 -7.10 -1.63
N GLY A 188 9.54 -7.26 -0.36
CA GLY A 188 10.03 -8.53 0.18
C GLY A 188 8.96 -9.63 0.11
N THR A 189 7.72 -9.32 0.48
CA THR A 189 6.61 -10.29 0.42
C THR A 189 6.24 -10.66 -1.01
N VAL A 190 6.23 -9.72 -1.96
CA VAL A 190 6.01 -10.01 -3.38
C VAL A 190 7.14 -10.90 -3.95
N LEU A 191 8.40 -10.61 -3.62
CA LEU A 191 9.53 -11.42 -4.07
C LEU A 191 9.50 -12.84 -3.48
N ILE A 192 9.23 -12.96 -2.18
CA ILE A 192 9.06 -14.24 -1.50
C ILE A 192 7.89 -15.00 -2.11
N GLN A 193 6.75 -14.31 -2.33
CA GLN A 193 5.58 -14.90 -2.97
C GLN A 193 5.96 -15.44 -4.34
N HIS A 194 6.61 -14.67 -5.20
CA HIS A 194 7.01 -15.13 -6.53
C HIS A 194 7.94 -16.36 -6.49
N ALA A 195 8.93 -16.36 -5.58
CA ALA A 195 9.84 -17.49 -5.40
C ALA A 195 9.14 -18.75 -4.89
N VAL A 196 8.30 -18.62 -3.87
CA VAL A 196 7.57 -19.72 -3.24
C VAL A 196 6.44 -20.22 -4.15
N TRP A 197 5.82 -19.33 -4.91
CA TRP A 197 4.71 -19.65 -5.81
C TRP A 197 5.14 -20.65 -6.88
N THR A 198 6.20 -20.28 -7.60
CA THR A 198 6.73 -21.09 -8.70
C THR A 198 7.39 -22.39 -8.21
N SER A 199 7.99 -22.38 -7.02
CA SER A 199 8.75 -23.52 -6.50
C SER A 199 7.92 -24.54 -5.71
N TYR A 200 6.83 -24.10 -5.06
CA TYR A 200 6.09 -24.94 -4.13
C TYR A 200 4.57 -24.83 -4.29
N LEU A 201 4.03 -23.61 -4.37
CA LEU A 201 2.56 -23.45 -4.36
C LEU A 201 1.92 -23.98 -5.63
N LEU A 202 2.56 -23.83 -6.79
CA LEU A 202 2.04 -24.38 -8.05
C LEU A 202 1.78 -25.88 -7.96
N ASP A 203 2.72 -26.66 -7.41
CA ASP A 203 2.58 -28.10 -7.28
C ASP A 203 1.46 -28.48 -6.31
N ILE A 204 1.30 -27.69 -5.23
CA ILE A 204 0.18 -27.85 -4.30
C ILE A 204 -1.15 -27.53 -5.00
N PHE A 205 -1.20 -26.51 -5.83
CA PHE A 205 -2.43 -26.06 -6.49
C PHE A 205 -2.90 -26.99 -7.63
N GLN A 206 -2.03 -27.84 -8.19
CA GLN A 206 -2.37 -28.76 -9.28
C GLN A 206 -3.41 -29.83 -8.90
N GLY A 207 -3.58 -30.15 -7.62
CA GLY A 207 -4.60 -31.10 -7.19
C GLY A 207 -4.90 -30.97 -5.69
N PRO A 208 -6.13 -31.30 -5.26
CA PRO A 208 -6.49 -31.18 -3.85
C PRO A 208 -5.59 -32.06 -2.97
N PRO A 209 -5.29 -31.63 -1.74
CA PRO A 209 -4.56 -32.46 -0.79
C PRO A 209 -5.33 -33.78 -0.59
N ARG A 210 -4.61 -34.90 -0.69
CA ARG A 210 -5.15 -36.24 -0.51
C ARG A 210 -5.40 -36.57 0.96
#